data_AF-A0A1Y3B4B4-F1
#
_entry.id   AF-A0A1Y3B4B4-F1
#
_cell.length_a   1.000
_cell.length_b   1.000
_cell.length_c   1.000
_cell.angle_alpha   90.00
_cell.angle_beta   90.00
_cell.angle_gamma   90.00
#
_symmetry.space_group_name_H-M   'P 1'
#
loop_
_entity.id
_entity.type
_entity.pdbx_description
1 polymer ?
#
loop_
_entity_poly.entity_id
_entity_poly.type
_entity_poly.pdbx_seq_one_letter_code
_entity_poly.pdbx_strand_id
1 'polypeptide(L)' 'MLSYTMWKWSYRTNEAKPWVLPVVRKAEDAIFKDETLNHEYLGQLGMESFTQLATKMLLGEDSPALKEQRAFGVQSLSG' A
#
# COMPACT_ATOMS: atom_id res chain seq x y z
N MET A 1 2.00 -23.08 -27.13
CA MET A 1 1.25 -22.74 -25.89
C MET A 1 1.39 -21.25 -25.66
N LEU A 2 0.49 -20.44 -26.24
CA LEU A 2 0.50 -18.98 -26.10
C LEU A 2 -0.19 -18.61 -24.77
N SER A 3 0.59 -18.19 -23.78
CA SER A 3 0.06 -17.70 -22.50
C SER A 3 -0.51 -16.29 -22.69
N TYR A 4 -1.83 -16.17 -22.66
CA TYR A 4 -2.57 -14.92 -22.65
C TYR A 4 -2.30 -14.16 -21.33
N THR A 5 -1.35 -13.22 -21.33
CA THR A 5 -1.23 -12.22 -20.25
C THR A 5 -1.87 -10.87 -20.61
N MET A 6 -2.72 -10.85 -21.64
CA MET A 6 -3.28 -9.64 -22.26
C MET A 6 -4.32 -8.89 -21.40
N TRP A 7 -4.62 -9.37 -20.19
CA TRP A 7 -5.59 -8.77 -19.26
C TRP A 7 -4.99 -8.23 -17.95
N LYS A 8 -3.66 -8.31 -17.77
CA LYS A 8 -2.99 -7.78 -16.56
C LYS A 8 -2.24 -6.50 -16.89
N TRP A 9 -2.83 -5.36 -16.52
CA TRP A 9 -2.15 -4.06 -16.53
C TRP A 9 -1.18 -3.97 -15.34
N SER A 10 0.01 -4.54 -15.52
CA SER A 10 1.09 -4.54 -14.51
C SER A 10 2.33 -3.85 -15.07
N TYR A 11 2.97 -2.99 -14.29
CA TYR A 11 4.24 -2.36 -14.68
C TYR A 11 5.32 -3.40 -14.97
N ARG A 12 6.00 -3.26 -16.11
CA ARG A 12 7.03 -4.17 -16.61
C ARG A 12 8.28 -3.40 -17.00
N THR A 13 9.40 -4.13 -16.98
CA THR A 13 10.68 -3.69 -17.54
C THR A 13 10.67 -3.67 -19.06
N ASN A 14 11.72 -3.10 -19.66
CA ASN A 14 11.96 -3.13 -21.11
C ASN A 14 12.04 -4.57 -21.66
N GLU A 15 12.45 -5.53 -20.82
CA GLU A 15 12.51 -6.97 -21.15
C GLU A 15 11.19 -7.71 -20.86
N ALA A 16 10.08 -6.98 -20.68
CA ALA A 16 8.75 -7.50 -20.36
C ALA A 16 8.63 -8.31 -19.04
N LYS A 17 9.65 -8.24 -18.17
CA LYS A 17 9.63 -8.88 -16.84
C LYS A 17 8.86 -8.02 -15.82
N PRO A 18 8.22 -8.62 -14.81
CA PRO A 18 7.61 -7.88 -13.72
C PRO A 18 8.62 -6.93 -13.08
N TRP A 19 8.22 -5.67 -12.90
CA TRP A 19 9.07 -4.67 -12.24
C TRP A 19 8.60 -4.43 -10.81
N VAL A 20 9.49 -4.65 -9.84
CA VAL A 20 9.28 -4.27 -8.44
C VAL A 20 9.99 -2.95 -8.21
N LEU A 21 9.24 -1.95 -7.76
CA LEU A 21 9.77 -0.62 -7.46
C LEU A 21 10.88 -0.72 -6.38
N PRO A 22 12.00 0.01 -6.52
CA PRO A 22 13.08 -0.02 -5.52
C PRO A 22 12.62 0.37 -4.09
N VAL A 23 11.63 1.25 -3.98
CA VAL A 23 11.04 1.63 -2.68
C VAL A 23 10.28 0.47 -2.02
N VAL A 24 9.61 -0.38 -2.82
CA VAL A 24 8.89 -1.55 -2.30
C VAL A 24 9.89 -2.56 -1.74
N ARG A 25 11.01 -2.81 -2.45
CA ARG A 25 12.08 -3.68 -1.93
C ARG A 25 12.64 -3.20 -0.59
N LYS A 26 12.86 -1.89 -0.44
CA LYS A 26 13.32 -1.31 0.82
C LYS A 26 12.31 -1.49 1.96
N ALA A 27 11.01 -1.35 1.66
CA ALA A 27 9.95 -1.56 2.63
C ALA A 27 9.87 -3.05 3.05
N GLU A 28 9.96 -3.98 2.09
CA GLU A 28 10.02 -5.42 2.35
C GLU A 28 11.22 -5.79 3.25
N ASP A 29 12.41 -5.26 2.95
CA ASP A 29 13.61 -5.46 3.77
C ASP A 29 13.44 -4.91 5.20
N ALA A 30 12.73 -3.79 5.37
CA ALA A 30 12.46 -3.20 6.67
C ALA A 30 11.46 -4.05 7.48
N ILE A 31 10.39 -4.52 6.83
CA ILE A 31 9.39 -5.42 7.42
C ILE A 31 10.06 -6.74 7.85
N PHE A 32 10.93 -7.31 7.02
CA PHE A 32 11.60 -8.58 7.32
C PHE A 32 12.56 -8.49 8.52
N LYS A 33 13.17 -7.32 8.75
CA LYS A 33 14.11 -7.09 9.86
C LYS A 33 13.42 -6.74 11.18
N ASP A 34 12.12 -6.46 11.16
CA ASP A 34 11.37 -6.10 12.34
C ASP A 34 10.91 -7.36 13.08
N GLU A 35 11.58 -7.67 14.20
CA GLU A 35 11.25 -8.82 15.04
C GLU A 35 9.98 -8.62 15.90
N THR A 36 9.43 -7.40 15.93
CA THR A 36 8.21 -7.08 16.69
C THR A 36 6.93 -7.33 15.90
N LEU A 37 7.06 -7.49 14.58
CA LEU A 37 5.93 -7.77 13.70
C LEU A 37 5.37 -9.16 13.98
N ASN A 38 4.06 -9.21 14.19
CA ASN A 38 3.31 -10.45 14.34
C ASN A 38 2.35 -10.64 13.15
N HIS A 39 1.82 -11.85 13.01
CA HIS A 39 0.86 -12.19 11.96
C HIS A 39 -0.57 -12.24 12.50
N GLU A 40 -0.86 -11.44 13.53
CA GLU A 40 -2.19 -11.38 14.11
C GLU A 40 -3.15 -10.57 13.23
N TYR A 41 -4.45 -10.79 13.44
CA TYR A 41 -5.47 -10.03 12.75
C TYR A 41 -5.45 -8.57 13.20
N LEU A 42 -5.45 -7.66 12.24
CA LEU A 42 -5.67 -6.25 12.51
C LEU A 42 -7.10 -6.00 13.00
N GLY A 43 -7.31 -4.89 13.71
CA GLY A 43 -8.65 -4.43 14.07
C GLY A 43 -9.50 -4.11 12.84
N GLN A 44 -10.81 -3.92 13.05
CA GLN A 44 -11.79 -3.73 11.97
C GLN A 44 -11.48 -2.52 11.05
N LEU A 45 -10.78 -1.50 11.55
CA LEU A 45 -10.38 -0.32 10.78
C LEU A 45 -9.03 -0.49 10.07
N GLY A 46 -8.33 -1.60 10.31
CA GLY A 46 -6.98 -1.86 9.83
C GLY A 46 -5.90 -1.23 10.70
N MET A 47 -4.73 -1.03 10.10
CA MET A 47 -3.59 -0.39 10.77
C MET A 47 -3.73 1.14 10.73
N GLU A 48 -3.84 1.76 11.90
CA GLU A 48 -4.09 3.20 12.03
C GLU A 48 -3.01 4.06 11.35
N SER A 49 -1.73 3.71 11.51
CA SER A 49 -0.64 4.43 10.86
C SER A 49 -0.75 4.38 9.33
N PHE A 50 -1.16 3.24 8.77
CA PHE A 50 -1.38 3.08 7.35
C PHE A 50 -2.55 3.92 6.85
N THR A 51 -3.71 3.83 7.51
CA THR A 51 -4.90 4.56 7.06
C THR A 51 -4.69 6.07 7.16
N GLN A 52 -4.08 6.57 8.23
CA GLN A 52 -3.76 8.00 8.37
C GLN A 52 -2.79 8.49 7.29
N LEU A 53 -1.70 7.75 7.04
CA LEU A 53 -0.74 8.11 6.00
C LEU A 53 -1.34 8.03 4.60
N ALA A 54 -2.18 7.04 4.33
CA ALA A 54 -2.89 6.90 3.06
C ALA A 54 -3.87 8.05 2.83
N THR A 55 -4.64 8.46 3.84
CA THR A 55 -5.55 9.61 3.74
C THR A 55 -4.76 10.91 3.54
N LYS A 56 -3.62 11.09 4.22
CA LYS A 56 -2.71 12.23 4.01
C LYS A 56 -2.12 12.25 2.61
N MET A 57 -1.68 11.10 2.09
CA MET A 57 -1.15 10.97 0.73
C MET A 57 -2.20 11.36 -0.33
N LEU A 58 -3.46 10.95 -0.13
CA LEU A 58 -4.54 11.21 -1.08
C LEU A 58 -5.01 12.67 -1.06
N LEU A 59 -5.23 13.25 0.13
CA LEU A 59 -5.81 14.59 0.27
C LEU A 59 -4.77 15.71 0.30
N GLY A 60 -3.50 15.36 0.54
CA GLY A 60 -2.42 16.30 0.84
C GLY A 60 -2.41 16.68 2.32
N GLU A 61 -1.22 16.88 2.89
CA GLU A 61 -1.04 17.18 4.32
C GLU A 61 -1.77 18.45 4.78
N ASP A 62 -1.91 19.42 3.88
CA ASP A 62 -2.53 20.71 4.17
C ASP A 62 -4.05 20.75 3.96
N SER A 63 -4.67 19.62 3.62
CA SER A 63 -6.10 19.55 3.32
C SER A 63 -6.95 20.09 4.47
N PRO A 64 -7.87 21.05 4.23
CA PRO A 64 -8.83 21.50 5.23
C PRO A 64 -9.67 20.34 5.79
N ALA A 65 -9.94 19.31 4.99
CA ALA A 65 -10.70 18.14 5.44
C ALA A 65 -9.97 17.32 6.51
N LEU A 66 -8.64 17.30 6.50
CA LEU A 66 -7.83 16.68 7.55
C LEU A 66 -7.75 17.56 8.79
N LYS A 67 -7.54 18.88 8.61
CA LYS A 67 -7.44 19.87 9.70
C LYS A 67 -8.75 19.98 10.49
N GLU A 68 -9.89 19.89 9.80
CA GLU A 68 -11.23 19.93 10.38
C GLU A 68 -11.76 18.53 10.79
N GLN A 69 -10.92 17.49 10.73
CA GLN A 69 -11.28 16.10 11.11
C GLN A 69 -12.52 15.55 10.37
N ARG A 70 -12.70 15.93 9.11
CA ARG A 70 -13.82 15.49 8.26
C ARG A 70 -13.50 14.32 7.34
N ALA A 71 -12.24 13.86 7.33
CA ALA A 71 -11.79 12.74 6.52
C ALA A 71 -11.10 11.69 7.39
N PHE A 72 -11.38 10.42 7.12
CA PHE A 72 -10.72 9.27 7.75
C PHE A 72 -10.56 8.14 6.72
N GLY A 73 -9.61 7.24 6.96
CA GLY A 73 -9.34 6.07 6.12
C GLY A 73 -9.72 4.77 6.83
N VAL A 74 -10.18 3.80 6.05
CA VAL A 74 -10.40 2.42 6.49
C VAL A 74 -9.66 1.50 5.55
N GLN A 75 -8.92 0.54 6.10
CA GLN A 75 -8.26 -0.49 5.30
C GLN A 75 -9.27 -1.61 4.99
N SER A 76 -9.56 -1.84 3.71
CA SER A 76 -10.38 -2.99 3.31
C SER A 76 -9.54 -4.25 3.13
N LEU A 77 -10.11 -5.40 3.53
CA LEU A 77 -9.59 -6.71 3.17
C LEU A 77 -10.03 -7.00 1.74
N SER A 78 -9.18 -6.67 0.76
CA SER A 78 -9.46 -6.66 -0.69
C SER A 78 -9.95 -5.31 -1.22
N GLY A 79 -9.42 -4.97 -2.41
CA GLY A 79 -10.05 -4.02 -3.33
C GLY A 79 -11.02 -4.73 -4.26
#